data_AF-A0A2P8WAL6-F1
#
_entry.id   AF-A0A2P8WAL6-F1
#
_cell.length_a   1.000
_cell.length_b   1.000
_cell.length_c   1.000
_cell.angle_alpha   90.00
_cell.angle_beta   90.00
_cell.angle_gamma   90.00
#
_symmetry.space_group_name_H-M   'P 1'
#
loop_
_entity.id
_entity.type
_entity.pdbx_description
1 polymer ?
#
loop_
_entity_poly.entity_id
_entity_poly.type
_entity_poly.pdbx_seq_one_letter_code
_entity_poly.pdbx_strand_id
1 'polypeptide(L)'
;MRRRRQESRWIHRWSRWLVAGIALIGALGTGYLTIAKLTGGGACPTEGCDRVLSSPWGTVFGQPLTLFGFLAYGTMLVMAVAPLLVNADQNKTLRQKLETSTWPLMFMLASAMLVFSGYLMTVLAFELQTACPYCIGSALFALSMFVIILLGNRWDDLGQIAFIGLIVGVVTIVATLAIYAPISAGDSPSADVAGQAGPPITTASGPAEVALANHLNDIGATMYGAWWCPHCHDQKQLFGAEATQTFNYVECAEDGQNPQPDLCRAKPEITGFPTWEINGEFYSGTQSLARLAELSGYTGPTNFQR
;
A
#
# COMPACT_ATOMS: atom_id res chain seq x y z
N MET A 1 -42.00 5.31 24.46
CA MET A 1 -40.94 4.38 24.95
C MET A 1 -40.82 3.06 24.16
N ARG A 2 -41.91 2.47 23.63
CA ARG A 2 -41.86 1.18 22.90
C ARG A 2 -41.10 1.25 21.55
N ARG A 3 -41.27 2.35 20.79
CA ARG A 3 -40.61 2.58 19.49
C ARG A 3 -39.07 2.67 19.60
N ARG A 4 -38.54 3.46 20.55
CA ARG A 4 -37.11 3.52 20.89
C ARG A 4 -36.50 2.17 21.30
N ARG A 5 -37.26 1.32 22.02
CA ARG A 5 -36.84 -0.05 22.40
C ARG A 5 -36.81 -1.04 21.22
N GLN A 6 -37.60 -0.78 20.17
CA GLN A 6 -37.64 -1.60 18.96
C GLN A 6 -36.53 -1.19 17.97
N GLU A 7 -36.30 0.11 17.78
CA GLU A 7 -35.21 0.62 16.93
C GLU A 7 -33.83 0.20 17.43
N SER A 8 -33.61 0.21 18.75
CA SER A 8 -32.34 -0.27 19.33
C SER A 8 -32.11 -1.77 19.12
N ARG A 9 -33.16 -2.59 18.99
CA ARG A 9 -33.03 -4.02 18.64
C ARG A 9 -32.76 -4.25 17.16
N TRP A 10 -33.29 -3.40 16.29
CA TRP A 10 -33.07 -3.50 14.85
C TRP A 10 -31.65 -3.08 14.47
N ILE A 11 -31.19 -1.91 14.95
CA ILE A 11 -29.82 -1.42 14.70
C ILE A 11 -28.80 -2.42 15.26
N HIS A 12 -29.02 -2.96 16.46
CA HIS A 12 -28.09 -3.91 17.08
C HIS A 12 -28.00 -5.26 16.34
N ARG A 13 -29.08 -5.68 15.65
CA ARG A 13 -29.09 -6.91 14.86
C ARG A 13 -28.44 -6.73 13.49
N TRP A 14 -28.60 -5.55 12.87
CA TRP A 14 -28.06 -5.26 11.55
C TRP A 14 -26.63 -4.73 11.59
N SER A 15 -26.19 -4.12 12.69
CA SER A 15 -24.85 -3.53 12.83
C SER A 15 -23.74 -4.54 12.53
N ARG A 16 -23.82 -5.76 13.07
CA ARG A 16 -22.83 -6.83 12.82
C ARG A 16 -22.80 -7.26 11.36
N TRP A 17 -23.95 -7.36 10.69
CA TRP A 17 -24.02 -7.70 9.27
C TRP A 17 -23.45 -6.58 8.39
N LEU A 18 -23.72 -5.32 8.72
CA LEU A 18 -23.16 -4.18 8.00
C LEU A 18 -21.64 -4.09 8.18
N VAL A 19 -21.14 -4.26 9.41
CA VAL A 19 -19.69 -4.30 9.68
C VAL A 19 -19.04 -5.47 8.96
N ALA A 20 -19.64 -6.66 8.98
CA ALA A 20 -19.14 -7.82 8.24
C ALA A 20 -19.09 -7.56 6.72
N GLY A 21 -20.11 -6.92 6.15
CA GLY A 21 -20.14 -6.56 4.73
C GLY A 21 -19.02 -5.59 4.34
N ILE A 22 -18.83 -4.51 5.12
CA ILE A 22 -17.75 -3.55 4.89
C ILE A 22 -16.37 -4.21 5.08
N ALA A 23 -16.21 -5.01 6.13
CA ALA A 23 -14.96 -5.69 6.42
C ALA A 23 -14.60 -6.71 5.33
N LEU A 24 -15.58 -7.41 4.76
CA LEU A 24 -15.35 -8.33 3.63
C LEU A 24 -14.88 -7.59 2.39
N ILE A 25 -15.53 -6.48 2.02
CA ILE A 25 -15.12 -5.66 0.87
C ILE A 25 -13.72 -5.07 1.09
N GLY A 26 -13.45 -4.57 2.30
CA GLY A 26 -12.14 -4.05 2.70
C GLY A 26 -11.05 -5.13 2.63
N ALA A 27 -11.32 -6.35 3.11
CA ALA A 27 -10.40 -7.47 3.04
C ALA A 27 -10.13 -7.90 1.59
N LEU A 28 -11.16 -7.99 0.74
CA LEU A 28 -10.97 -8.31 -0.68
C LEU A 28 -10.14 -7.24 -1.40
N GLY A 29 -10.44 -5.96 -1.17
CA GLY A 29 -9.71 -4.85 -1.79
C GLY A 29 -8.24 -4.79 -1.35
N THR A 30 -7.98 -4.86 -0.04
CA THR A 30 -6.60 -4.85 0.50
C THR A 30 -5.83 -6.12 0.16
N GLY A 31 -6.50 -7.28 0.11
CA GLY A 31 -5.92 -8.54 -0.34
C GLY A 31 -5.50 -8.48 -1.81
N TYR A 32 -6.37 -7.96 -2.69
CA TYR A 32 -6.05 -7.74 -4.11
C TYR A 32 -4.82 -6.84 -4.28
N LEU A 33 -4.77 -5.69 -3.60
CA LEU A 33 -3.64 -4.77 -3.69
C LEU A 33 -2.35 -5.38 -3.11
N THR A 34 -2.46 -6.20 -2.07
CA THR A 34 -1.30 -6.93 -1.51
C THR A 34 -0.73 -7.90 -2.53
N ILE A 35 -1.59 -8.69 -3.19
CA ILE A 35 -1.17 -9.62 -4.23
C ILE A 35 -0.53 -8.86 -5.39
N ALA A 36 -1.19 -7.81 -5.89
CA ALA A 36 -0.68 -7.01 -7.01
C ALA A 36 0.71 -6.42 -6.72
N LYS A 37 0.93 -5.88 -5.52
CA LYS A 37 2.23 -5.36 -5.09
C LYS A 37 3.30 -6.45 -4.99
N LEU A 38 2.94 -7.67 -4.59
CA LEU A 38 3.88 -8.79 -4.50
C LEU A 38 4.17 -9.45 -5.85
N THR A 39 3.24 -9.40 -6.80
CA THR A 39 3.38 -10.04 -8.13
C THR A 39 3.87 -9.09 -9.22
N GLY A 40 4.18 -7.82 -8.89
CA GLY A 40 4.65 -6.85 -9.89
C GLY A 40 3.55 -6.30 -10.81
N GLY A 41 2.27 -6.41 -10.42
CA GLY A 41 1.13 -6.02 -11.25
C GLY A 41 0.65 -4.60 -10.97
N GLY A 42 0.43 -3.80 -12.02
CA GLY A 42 -0.19 -2.48 -11.92
C GLY A 42 -1.67 -2.57 -11.54
N ALA A 43 -1.99 -2.49 -10.25
CA ALA A 43 -3.37 -2.51 -9.75
C ALA A 43 -3.99 -1.12 -9.54
N CYS A 44 -3.19 -0.05 -9.61
CA CYS A 44 -3.66 1.32 -9.43
C CYS A 44 -4.22 1.89 -10.74
N PRO A 45 -5.45 2.45 -10.74
CA PRO A 45 -6.06 3.03 -11.94
C PRO A 45 -5.49 4.41 -12.31
N THR A 46 -4.65 5.00 -11.47
CA THR A 46 -4.03 6.32 -11.68
C THR A 46 -2.56 6.31 -11.25
N GLU A 47 -1.72 7.10 -11.93
CA GLU A 47 -0.31 7.29 -11.55
C GLU A 47 -0.17 7.81 -10.11
N GLY A 48 -1.08 8.69 -9.67
CA GLY A 48 -1.10 9.20 -8.29
C GLY A 48 -1.36 8.12 -7.24
N CYS A 49 -2.20 7.13 -7.54
CA CYS A 49 -2.42 5.99 -6.66
C CYS A 49 -1.15 5.14 -6.53
N ASP A 50 -0.45 4.92 -7.66
CA ASP A 50 0.77 4.12 -7.69
C ASP A 50 1.92 4.81 -6.94
N ARG A 51 2.06 6.14 -7.09
CA ARG A 51 2.99 6.98 -6.31
C ARG A 51 2.75 6.83 -4.81
N VAL A 52 1.49 6.81 -4.36
CA VAL A 52 1.14 6.69 -2.94
C VAL A 52 1.46 5.29 -2.40
N LEU A 53 1.09 4.22 -3.10
CA LEU A 53 1.34 2.84 -2.65
C LEU A 53 2.82 2.46 -2.67
N SER A 54 3.62 3.17 -3.45
CA SER A 54 5.06 2.91 -3.64
C SER A 54 5.95 3.82 -2.80
N SER A 55 5.36 4.87 -2.23
CA SER A 55 6.02 5.74 -1.29
C SER A 55 6.49 4.99 -0.04
N PRO A 56 7.43 5.56 0.74
CA PRO A 56 7.86 4.97 2.01
C PRO A 56 6.69 4.74 2.99
N TRP A 57 5.65 5.58 2.94
CA TRP A 57 4.43 5.43 3.75
C TRP A 57 3.58 4.20 3.35
N GLY A 58 3.75 3.69 2.13
CA GLY A 58 3.11 2.47 1.62
C GLY A 58 3.70 1.16 2.15
N THR A 59 4.67 1.23 3.07
CA THR A 59 5.32 0.09 3.71
C THR A 59 5.38 0.25 5.23
N VAL A 60 5.30 -0.87 5.95
CA VAL A 60 5.44 -0.95 7.41
C VAL A 60 6.37 -2.13 7.71
N PHE A 61 7.50 -1.88 8.37
CA PHE A 61 8.56 -2.88 8.61
C PHE A 61 9.01 -3.63 7.33
N GLY A 62 9.07 -2.92 6.19
CA GLY A 62 9.45 -3.49 4.90
C GLY A 62 8.38 -4.36 4.23
N GLN A 63 7.19 -4.49 4.84
CA GLN A 63 6.06 -5.21 4.26
C GLN A 63 5.01 -4.23 3.70
N PRO A 64 4.22 -4.62 2.68
CA PRO A 64 3.15 -3.79 2.16
C PRO A 64 2.16 -3.37 3.25
N LEU A 65 1.84 -2.08 3.33
CA LEU A 65 0.83 -1.59 4.26
C LEU A 65 -0.54 -2.29 4.04
N THR A 66 -0.85 -2.62 2.78
CA THR A 66 -2.06 -3.31 2.37
C THR A 66 -2.21 -4.70 3.03
N LEU A 67 -1.11 -5.36 3.38
CA LEU A 67 -1.14 -6.63 4.11
C LEU A 67 -1.69 -6.44 5.53
N PHE A 68 -1.26 -5.39 6.23
CA PHE A 68 -1.78 -5.06 7.56
C PHE A 68 -3.25 -4.64 7.48
N GLY A 69 -3.64 -3.94 6.41
CA GLY A 69 -5.04 -3.67 6.09
C GLY A 69 -5.86 -4.95 5.96
N PHE A 70 -5.38 -5.93 5.18
CA PHE A 70 -6.02 -7.22 5.00
C PHE A 70 -6.22 -7.96 6.33
N LEU A 71 -5.19 -7.99 7.18
CA LEU A 71 -5.27 -8.61 8.51
C LEU A 71 -6.27 -7.89 9.42
N ALA A 72 -6.29 -6.55 9.41
CA ALA A 72 -7.23 -5.77 10.21
C ALA A 72 -8.69 -6.00 9.77
N TYR A 73 -8.97 -5.91 8.47
CA TYR A 73 -10.30 -6.19 7.93
C TYR A 73 -10.72 -7.65 8.14
N GLY A 74 -9.80 -8.61 7.98
CA GLY A 74 -10.05 -10.02 8.26
C GLY A 74 -10.38 -10.28 9.73
N THR A 75 -9.64 -9.67 10.65
CA THR A 75 -9.92 -9.77 12.10
C THR A 75 -11.27 -9.16 12.44
N MET A 76 -11.61 -8.01 11.87
CA MET A 76 -12.93 -7.38 12.03
C MET A 76 -14.05 -8.29 11.52
N LEU A 77 -13.88 -8.91 10.35
CA LEU A 77 -14.84 -9.84 9.76
C LEU A 77 -15.06 -11.07 10.67
N VAL A 78 -13.98 -11.67 11.17
CA VAL A 78 -14.06 -12.83 12.08
C VAL A 78 -14.80 -12.45 13.36
N MET A 79 -14.48 -11.31 13.99
CA MET A 79 -15.18 -10.86 15.20
C MET A 79 -16.66 -10.51 14.96
N ALA A 80 -17.00 -9.98 13.79
CA ALA A 80 -18.37 -9.67 13.42
C ALA A 80 -19.20 -10.94 13.19
N VAL A 81 -18.63 -11.95 12.52
CA VAL A 81 -19.31 -13.18 12.08
C VAL A 81 -19.29 -14.29 13.13
N ALA A 82 -18.24 -14.41 13.95
CA ALA A 82 -18.09 -15.52 14.90
C ALA A 82 -19.32 -15.74 15.81
N PRO A 83 -19.98 -14.71 16.38
CA PRO A 83 -21.17 -14.94 17.21
C PRO A 83 -22.43 -15.27 16.39
N LEU A 84 -22.43 -14.96 15.09
CA LEU A 84 -23.52 -15.30 14.16
C LEU A 84 -23.48 -16.78 13.73
N LEU A 85 -22.29 -17.38 13.69
CA LEU A 85 -22.11 -18.80 13.37
C LEU A 85 -22.52 -19.74 14.52
N VAL A 86 -22.64 -19.22 15.75
CA VAL A 86 -23.08 -20.02 16.90
C VAL A 86 -24.61 -20.07 16.95
N ASN A 87 -25.15 -21.27 16.76
CA ASN A 87 -26.59 -21.54 16.87
C ASN A 87 -27.10 -21.18 18.27
N ALA A 88 -28.00 -20.20 18.32
CA ALA A 88 -28.58 -19.70 19.57
C ALA A 88 -29.36 -20.78 20.33
N ASP A 89 -29.93 -21.74 19.61
CA ASP A 89 -30.75 -22.81 20.18
C ASP A 89 -29.90 -23.90 20.87
N GLN A 90 -28.64 -24.08 20.46
CA GLN A 90 -27.75 -25.08 21.07
C GLN A 90 -26.89 -24.50 22.19
N ASN A 91 -26.35 -23.28 22.03
CA ASN A 91 -25.35 -22.73 22.95
C ASN A 91 -25.55 -21.23 23.21
N LYS A 92 -26.69 -20.88 23.83
CA LYS A 92 -27.06 -19.49 24.16
C LYS A 92 -26.01 -18.76 25.02
N THR A 93 -25.39 -19.46 25.97
CA THR A 93 -24.35 -18.90 26.86
C THR A 93 -23.06 -18.55 26.12
N LEU A 94 -22.62 -19.43 25.20
CA LEU A 94 -21.43 -19.22 24.39
C LEU A 94 -21.62 -18.03 23.44
N ARG A 95 -22.78 -17.97 22.76
CA ARG A 95 -23.13 -16.85 21.88
C ARG A 95 -23.15 -15.53 22.63
N GLN A 96 -23.77 -15.49 23.81
CA GLN A 96 -23.84 -14.28 24.61
C GLN A 96 -22.44 -13.83 25.07
N LYS A 97 -21.57 -14.76 25.50
CA LYS A 97 -20.19 -14.46 25.88
C LYS A 97 -19.37 -13.91 24.71
N LEU A 98 -19.50 -14.52 23.54
CA LEU A 98 -18.87 -14.07 22.29
C LEU A 98 -19.37 -12.68 21.88
N GLU A 99 -20.68 -12.43 21.93
CA GLU A 99 -21.25 -11.12 21.61
C GLU A 99 -20.69 -10.04 22.56
N THR A 100 -20.71 -10.27 23.87
CA THR A 100 -20.22 -9.30 24.86
C THR A 100 -18.70 -9.06 24.77
N SER A 101 -17.91 -10.11 24.47
CA SER A 101 -16.45 -9.98 24.37
C SER A 101 -15.99 -9.32 23.07
N THR A 102 -16.67 -9.59 21.95
CA THR A 102 -16.23 -9.09 20.63
C THR A 102 -16.56 -7.61 20.42
N TRP A 103 -17.64 -7.10 21.02
CA TRP A 103 -18.03 -5.69 20.88
C TRP A 103 -16.94 -4.66 21.28
N PRO A 104 -16.33 -4.73 22.47
CA PRO A 104 -15.26 -3.80 22.84
C PRO A 104 -14.00 -4.00 21.99
N LEU A 105 -13.67 -5.24 21.59
CA LEU A 105 -12.53 -5.53 20.71
C LEU A 105 -12.72 -4.91 19.31
N MET A 106 -13.91 -5.03 18.74
CA MET A 106 -14.28 -4.39 17.48
C MET A 106 -14.19 -2.86 17.59
N PHE A 107 -14.63 -2.27 18.71
CA PHE A 107 -14.50 -0.84 18.93
C PHE A 107 -13.05 -0.38 19.02
N MET A 108 -12.20 -1.11 19.76
CA MET A 108 -10.76 -0.82 19.82
C MET A 108 -10.11 -0.89 18.43
N LEU A 109 -10.36 -1.98 17.69
CA LEU A 109 -9.80 -2.15 16.34
C LEU A 109 -10.30 -1.06 15.37
N ALA A 110 -11.60 -0.73 15.39
CA ALA A 110 -12.15 0.31 14.52
C ALA A 110 -11.61 1.71 14.86
N SER A 111 -11.41 2.00 16.15
CA SER A 111 -10.80 3.25 16.61
C SER A 111 -9.35 3.36 16.13
N ALA A 112 -8.56 2.29 16.26
CA ALA A 112 -7.19 2.25 15.76
C ALA A 112 -7.13 2.43 14.23
N MET A 113 -7.98 1.72 13.48
CA MET A 113 -8.06 1.86 12.01
C MET A 113 -8.45 3.28 11.59
N LEU A 114 -9.39 3.92 12.29
CA LEU A 114 -9.81 5.29 11.99
C LEU A 114 -8.68 6.29 12.23
N VAL A 115 -7.99 6.19 13.37
CA VAL A 115 -6.89 7.09 13.73
C VAL A 115 -5.71 6.92 12.78
N PHE A 116 -5.31 5.67 12.51
CA PHE A 116 -4.24 5.35 11.57
C PHE A 116 -4.57 5.83 10.15
N SER A 117 -5.80 5.58 9.69
CA SER A 117 -6.24 6.07 8.38
C SER A 117 -6.30 7.60 8.35
N GLY A 118 -6.69 8.26 9.43
CA GLY A 118 -6.67 9.72 9.56
C GLY A 118 -5.26 10.28 9.39
N TYR A 119 -4.26 9.67 10.03
CA TYR A 119 -2.86 10.04 9.84
C TYR A 119 -2.43 9.92 8.38
N LEU A 120 -2.68 8.78 7.72
CA LEU A 120 -2.33 8.61 6.31
C LEU A 120 -3.05 9.59 5.38
N MET A 121 -4.29 9.97 5.71
CA MET A 121 -5.00 11.02 4.97
C MET A 121 -4.36 12.40 5.15
N THR A 122 -3.80 12.71 6.33
CA THR A 122 -3.02 13.95 6.50
C THR A 122 -1.73 13.93 5.67
N VAL A 123 -1.00 12.81 5.66
CA VAL A 123 0.19 12.64 4.80
C VAL A 123 -0.17 12.78 3.33
N LEU A 124 -1.29 12.19 2.88
CA LEU A 124 -1.76 12.32 1.50
C LEU A 124 -2.05 13.78 1.11
N ALA A 125 -2.64 14.54 2.02
CA ALA A 125 -3.03 15.93 1.78
C ALA A 125 -1.85 16.92 1.81
N PHE A 126 -0.89 16.72 2.72
CA PHE A 126 0.19 17.69 2.96
C PHE A 126 1.52 17.30 2.30
N GLU A 127 1.88 16.02 2.28
CA GLU A 127 3.20 15.55 1.79
C GLU A 127 3.15 15.11 0.33
N LEU A 128 2.18 14.27 -0.04
CA LEU A 128 2.13 13.62 -1.37
C LEU A 128 1.35 14.41 -2.42
N GLN A 129 0.44 15.29 -2.00
CA GLN A 129 -0.42 16.13 -2.85
C GLN A 129 -1.09 15.41 -4.04
N THR A 130 -1.37 14.12 -3.88
CA THR A 130 -1.93 13.25 -4.93
C THR A 130 -3.14 12.51 -4.40
N ALA A 131 -4.09 12.18 -5.28
CA ALA A 131 -5.30 11.46 -4.88
C ALA A 131 -5.13 9.95 -5.07
N CYS A 132 -5.35 9.18 -4.00
CA CYS A 132 -5.43 7.72 -4.06
C CYS A 132 -6.85 7.25 -3.72
N PRO A 133 -7.65 6.80 -4.72
CA PRO A 133 -9.02 6.34 -4.51
C PRO A 133 -9.13 5.19 -3.50
N TYR A 134 -8.16 4.27 -3.47
CA TYR A 134 -8.15 3.16 -2.53
C TYR A 134 -7.92 3.61 -1.08
N CYS A 135 -7.02 4.56 -0.84
CA CYS A 135 -6.79 5.14 0.49
C CYS A 135 -8.04 5.87 1.00
N ILE A 136 -8.67 6.68 0.14
CA ILE A 136 -9.92 7.38 0.47
C ILE A 136 -11.04 6.38 0.78
N GLY A 137 -11.19 5.34 -0.05
CA GLY A 137 -12.16 4.27 0.17
C GLY A 137 -11.95 3.56 1.51
N SER A 138 -10.70 3.23 1.85
CA SER A 138 -10.36 2.62 3.14
C SER A 138 -10.66 3.55 4.32
N ALA A 139 -10.41 4.86 4.18
CA ALA A 139 -10.75 5.84 5.21
C ALA A 139 -12.27 5.92 5.46
N LEU A 140 -13.07 5.90 4.38
CA LEU A 140 -14.53 5.87 4.46
C LEU A 140 -15.04 4.58 5.09
N PHE A 141 -14.44 3.43 4.78
CA PHE A 141 -14.77 2.15 5.42
C PHE A 141 -14.44 2.15 6.91
N ALA A 142 -13.26 2.64 7.31
CA ALA A 142 -12.89 2.76 8.73
C ALA A 142 -13.85 3.67 9.50
N LEU A 143 -14.19 4.84 8.94
CA LEU A 143 -15.16 5.77 9.53
C LEU A 143 -16.55 5.13 9.66
N SER A 144 -17.01 4.46 8.60
CA SER A 144 -18.33 3.81 8.59
C SER A 144 -18.41 2.71 9.64
N MET A 145 -17.39 1.84 9.73
CA MET A 145 -17.34 0.79 10.76
C MET A 145 -17.31 1.39 12.17
N PHE A 146 -16.50 2.43 12.41
CA PHE A 146 -16.45 3.09 13.71
C PHE A 146 -17.82 3.64 14.13
N VAL A 147 -18.51 4.36 13.23
CA VAL A 147 -19.85 4.92 13.49
C VAL A 147 -20.87 3.80 13.74
N ILE A 148 -20.87 2.74 12.92
CA ILE A 148 -21.79 1.61 13.07
C ILE A 148 -21.52 0.88 14.40
N ILE A 149 -20.26 0.73 14.81
CA ILE A 149 -19.93 0.05 16.07
C ILE A 149 -20.32 0.90 17.28
N LEU A 150 -20.06 2.21 17.22
CA LEU A 150 -20.40 3.16 18.28
C LEU A 150 -21.92 3.21 18.52
N LEU A 151 -22.71 3.29 17.44
CA LEU A 151 -24.19 3.34 17.52
C LEU A 151 -24.84 1.96 17.61
N GLY A 152 -24.09 0.91 17.24
CA GLY A 152 -24.59 -0.44 17.05
C GLY A 152 -24.65 -1.29 18.30
N ASN A 153 -24.11 -0.84 19.44
CA ASN A 153 -24.13 -1.53 20.72
C ASN A 153 -24.71 -0.65 21.83
N ARG A 154 -25.30 -1.28 22.86
CA ARG A 154 -25.65 -0.59 24.10
C ARG A 154 -24.43 -0.60 25.00
N TRP A 155 -23.76 0.54 25.09
CA TRP A 155 -22.69 0.75 26.04
C TRP A 155 -23.28 1.03 27.42
N ASP A 156 -22.93 0.22 28.40
CA ASP A 156 -23.41 0.38 29.77
C ASP A 156 -22.71 1.57 30.47
N ASP A 157 -21.45 1.83 30.11
CA ASP A 157 -20.65 2.95 30.60
C ASP A 157 -19.98 3.69 29.44
N LEU A 158 -20.45 4.91 29.16
CA LEU A 158 -19.90 5.75 28.09
C LEU A 158 -18.52 6.32 28.43
N GLY A 159 -18.22 6.52 29.72
CA GLY A 159 -16.93 7.00 30.20
C GLY A 159 -15.83 5.95 29.96
N GLN A 160 -16.14 4.68 30.21
CA GLN A 160 -15.23 3.58 29.90
C GLN A 160 -14.89 3.52 28.41
N ILE A 161 -15.87 3.70 27.52
CA ILE A 161 -15.65 3.66 26.07
C ILE A 161 -14.86 4.87 25.57
N ALA A 162 -15.13 6.06 26.10
CA ALA A 162 -14.33 7.24 25.82
C ALA A 162 -12.87 7.06 26.26
N PHE A 163 -12.64 6.49 27.45
CA PHE A 163 -11.31 6.21 27.97
C PHE A 163 -10.55 5.16 27.14
N ILE A 164 -11.22 4.05 26.78
CA ILE A 164 -10.65 3.04 25.89
C ILE A 164 -10.32 3.65 24.52
N GLY A 165 -11.23 4.43 23.94
CA GLY A 165 -11.03 5.11 22.66
C GLY A 165 -9.84 6.08 22.71
N LEU A 166 -9.70 6.84 23.79
CA LEU A 166 -8.57 7.74 24.01
C LEU A 166 -7.25 6.98 24.11
N ILE A 167 -7.18 5.93 24.93
CA ILE A 167 -5.97 5.11 25.07
C ILE A 167 -5.58 4.52 23.72
N VAL A 168 -6.52 3.89 23.02
CA VAL A 168 -6.26 3.30 21.70
C VAL A 168 -5.81 4.35 20.72
N GLY A 169 -6.44 5.53 20.70
CA GLY A 169 -6.05 6.64 19.85
C GLY A 169 -4.62 7.10 20.12
N VAL A 170 -4.27 7.34 21.38
CA VAL A 170 -2.91 7.75 21.78
C VAL A 170 -1.88 6.68 21.42
N VAL A 171 -2.14 5.41 21.76
CA VAL A 171 -1.24 4.30 21.44
C VAL A 171 -1.05 4.17 19.92
N THR A 172 -2.13 4.29 19.15
CA THR A 172 -2.08 4.21 17.68
C THR A 172 -1.25 5.36 17.12
N ILE A 173 -1.46 6.60 17.59
CA ILE A 173 -0.68 7.76 17.14
C ILE A 173 0.79 7.58 17.48
N VAL A 174 1.12 7.23 18.72
CA VAL A 174 2.51 7.03 19.16
C VAL A 174 3.19 5.93 18.34
N ALA A 175 2.51 4.80 18.12
CA ALA A 175 3.04 3.71 17.30
C ALA A 175 3.24 4.14 15.84
N THR A 176 2.28 4.87 15.27
CA THR A 176 2.34 5.38 13.89
C THR A 176 3.51 6.35 13.72
N LEU A 177 3.65 7.30 14.65
CA LEU A 177 4.76 8.26 14.64
C LEU A 177 6.10 7.56 14.87
N ALA A 178 6.19 6.57 15.74
CA ALA A 178 7.43 5.82 15.94
C ALA A 178 7.88 5.07 14.66
N ILE A 179 6.93 4.55 13.88
CA ILE A 179 7.21 3.87 12.61
C ILE A 179 7.63 4.85 11.52
N TYR A 180 6.94 6.00 11.41
CA TYR A 180 7.10 6.91 10.27
C TYR A 180 7.98 8.14 10.52
N ALA A 181 8.29 8.50 11.77
CA ALA A 181 9.16 9.64 12.08
C ALA A 181 10.56 9.56 11.44
N PRO A 182 11.23 8.39 11.34
CA PRO A 182 12.51 8.30 10.64
C PRO A 182 12.41 8.68 9.15
N ILE A 183 11.26 8.43 8.52
CA ILE A 183 11.01 8.77 7.11
C ILE A 183 10.88 10.29 6.96
N SER A 184 10.16 10.93 7.89
CA SER A 184 9.98 12.39 7.90
C SER A 184 11.25 13.16 8.28
N ALA A 185 12.24 12.50 8.91
CA ALA A 185 13.48 13.13 9.37
C ALA A 185 14.57 13.27 8.29
N GLY A 186 14.33 12.76 7.07
CA GLY A 186 15.16 13.12 5.91
C GLY A 186 16.58 12.52 5.87
N ASP A 187 16.83 11.36 6.48
CA ASP A 187 18.10 10.66 6.29
C ASP A 187 18.12 9.91 4.95
N SER A 188 18.33 10.66 3.87
CA SER A 188 18.90 10.14 2.63
C SER A 188 20.17 10.94 2.31
N PRO A 189 21.36 10.33 2.38
CA PRO A 189 22.59 10.97 1.95
C PRO A 189 22.63 10.93 0.41
N SER A 190 22.05 11.93 -0.24
CA SER A 190 22.16 12.14 -1.68
C SER A 190 22.59 13.58 -1.92
N ALA A 191 23.82 13.74 -2.40
CA ALA A 191 24.49 14.98 -2.73
C ALA A 191 23.64 15.93 -3.59
N ASP A 192 23.70 17.23 -3.28
CA ASP A 192 23.52 18.49 -4.06
C ASP A 192 22.82 18.52 -5.45
N VAL A 193 22.02 17.52 -5.83
CA VAL A 193 21.26 17.49 -7.09
C VAL A 193 19.81 17.84 -6.79
N ALA A 194 19.36 18.98 -7.34
CA ALA A 194 17.98 19.41 -7.22
C ALA A 194 17.01 18.37 -7.81
N GLY A 195 15.95 18.05 -7.07
CA GLY A 195 14.94 17.04 -7.45
C GLY A 195 14.90 15.85 -6.49
N GLN A 196 13.78 15.14 -6.49
CA GLN A 196 13.55 13.96 -5.65
C GLN A 196 14.28 12.74 -6.22
N ALA A 197 14.98 12.02 -5.35
CA ALA A 197 15.65 10.78 -5.69
C ALA A 197 14.80 9.58 -5.27
N GLY A 198 14.86 8.51 -6.06
CA GLY A 198 14.27 7.22 -5.68
C GLY A 198 15.00 6.57 -4.51
N PRO A 199 14.43 5.53 -3.89
CA PRO A 199 15.09 4.77 -2.83
C PRO A 199 16.48 4.26 -3.28
N PRO A 200 17.47 4.21 -2.38
CA PRO A 200 18.82 3.80 -2.74
C PRO A 200 18.85 2.33 -3.20
N ILE A 201 19.62 2.05 -4.24
CA ILE A 201 19.83 0.67 -4.73
C ILE A 201 20.78 -0.01 -3.76
N THR A 202 20.33 -1.12 -3.17
CA THR A 202 21.03 -1.82 -2.08
C THR A 202 21.77 -3.08 -2.53
N THR A 203 21.57 -3.48 -3.78
CA THR A 203 22.21 -4.64 -4.40
C THR A 203 23.52 -4.27 -5.08
N ALA A 204 24.49 -5.17 -5.00
CA ALA A 204 25.74 -5.07 -5.76
C ALA A 204 25.55 -5.66 -7.15
N SER A 205 26.20 -5.06 -8.15
CA SER A 205 26.24 -5.59 -9.51
C SER A 205 27.31 -6.68 -9.62
N GLY A 206 26.99 -7.78 -10.28
CA GLY A 206 27.97 -8.77 -10.71
C GLY A 206 28.53 -8.46 -12.10
N PRO A 207 29.53 -9.23 -12.56
CA PRO A 207 30.13 -9.01 -13.87
C PRO A 207 29.15 -9.17 -15.05
N ALA A 208 28.16 -10.06 -14.91
CA ALA A 208 27.15 -10.29 -15.94
C ALA A 208 26.18 -9.09 -16.06
N GLU A 209 25.75 -8.53 -14.93
CA GLU A 209 24.89 -7.35 -14.85
C GLU A 209 25.55 -6.13 -15.49
N VAL A 210 26.82 -5.89 -15.14
CA VAL A 210 27.61 -4.78 -15.70
C VAL A 210 27.79 -4.97 -17.21
N ALA A 211 28.11 -6.19 -17.67
CA ALA A 211 28.26 -6.47 -19.09
C ALA A 211 26.96 -6.30 -19.89
N LEU A 212 25.81 -6.74 -19.34
CA LEU A 212 24.51 -6.50 -19.97
C LEU A 212 24.15 -5.01 -19.99
N ALA A 213 24.40 -4.27 -18.91
CA ALA A 213 24.12 -2.84 -18.86
C ALA A 213 24.96 -2.04 -19.86
N ASN A 214 26.23 -2.40 -20.05
CA ASN A 214 27.08 -1.84 -21.10
C ASN A 214 26.49 -2.11 -22.49
N HIS A 215 26.10 -3.36 -22.78
CA HIS A 215 25.49 -3.70 -24.06
C HIS A 215 24.20 -2.90 -24.32
N LEU A 216 23.32 -2.79 -23.32
CA LEU A 216 22.10 -1.99 -23.42
C LEU A 216 22.40 -0.52 -23.70
N ASN A 217 23.42 0.04 -23.05
CA ASN A 217 23.88 1.40 -23.34
C ASN A 217 24.38 1.54 -24.77
N ASP A 218 25.21 0.60 -25.24
CA ASP A 218 25.84 0.62 -26.57
C ASP A 218 24.83 0.57 -27.71
N ILE A 219 23.73 -0.18 -27.53
CA ILE A 219 22.64 -0.24 -28.52
C ILE A 219 21.61 0.90 -28.37
N GLY A 220 21.80 1.81 -27.42
CA GLY A 220 20.88 2.91 -27.15
C GLY A 220 19.56 2.48 -26.51
N ALA A 221 19.51 1.29 -25.88
CA ALA A 221 18.33 0.87 -25.13
C ALA A 221 18.08 1.85 -23.97
N THR A 222 16.82 2.24 -23.80
CA THR A 222 16.42 3.27 -22.84
C THR A 222 15.35 2.75 -21.91
N MET A 223 15.55 2.91 -20.61
CA MET A 223 14.53 2.67 -19.60
C MET A 223 13.84 3.99 -19.23
N TYR A 224 12.54 4.07 -19.49
CA TYR A 224 11.67 5.14 -19.04
C TYR A 224 11.08 4.76 -17.68
N GLY A 225 11.21 5.65 -16.70
CA GLY A 225 10.66 5.39 -15.38
C GLY A 225 10.44 6.67 -14.57
N ALA A 226 10.06 6.48 -13.31
CA ALA A 226 9.90 7.58 -12.38
C ALA A 226 10.62 7.30 -11.05
N TRP A 227 11.09 8.33 -10.35
CA TRP A 227 11.83 8.15 -9.08
C TRP A 227 11.00 7.44 -7.98
N TRP A 228 9.67 7.62 -7.97
CA TRP A 228 8.73 6.97 -7.04
C TRP A 228 8.27 5.58 -7.49
N CYS A 229 8.61 5.17 -8.71
CA CYS A 229 8.08 3.95 -9.32
C CYS A 229 8.76 2.73 -8.68
N PRO A 230 7.98 1.83 -8.02
CA PRO A 230 8.54 0.70 -7.28
C PRO A 230 9.12 -0.33 -8.25
N HIS A 231 8.45 -0.56 -9.37
CA HIS A 231 8.87 -1.50 -10.40
C HIS A 231 10.12 -1.02 -11.13
N CYS A 232 10.34 0.30 -11.19
CA CYS A 232 11.55 0.91 -11.69
C CYS A 232 12.70 0.69 -10.70
N HIS A 233 12.41 0.79 -9.40
CA HIS A 233 13.36 0.44 -8.35
C HIS A 233 13.68 -1.07 -8.38
N ASP A 234 12.68 -1.95 -8.51
CA ASP A 234 12.85 -3.40 -8.63
C ASP A 234 13.72 -3.74 -9.85
N GLN A 235 13.47 -3.12 -11.01
CA GLN A 235 14.29 -3.28 -12.21
C GLN A 235 15.74 -2.88 -11.94
N LYS A 236 15.97 -1.73 -11.28
CA LYS A 236 17.31 -1.26 -10.90
C LYS A 236 17.98 -2.21 -9.89
N GLN A 237 17.23 -2.80 -8.97
CA GLN A 237 17.73 -3.79 -8.01
C GLN A 237 18.15 -5.12 -8.67
N LEU A 238 17.60 -5.48 -9.83
CA LEU A 238 18.09 -6.63 -10.60
C LEU A 238 19.51 -6.38 -11.14
N PHE A 239 19.80 -5.15 -11.59
CA PHE A 239 21.12 -4.77 -12.12
C PHE A 239 22.15 -4.46 -11.02
N GLY A 240 21.72 -3.88 -9.91
CA GLY A 240 22.59 -3.42 -8.82
C GLY A 240 23.15 -2.02 -9.02
N ALA A 241 23.79 -1.50 -7.97
CA ALA A 241 24.15 -0.09 -7.85
C ALA A 241 25.15 0.43 -8.89
N GLU A 242 26.00 -0.44 -9.45
CA GLU A 242 27.00 -0.05 -10.47
C GLU A 242 26.40 -0.08 -11.87
N ALA A 243 25.83 -1.21 -12.28
CA ALA A 243 25.29 -1.41 -13.63
C ALA A 243 24.12 -0.46 -13.96
N THR A 244 23.37 -0.01 -12.96
CA THR A 244 22.27 0.95 -13.14
C THR A 244 22.70 2.36 -13.48
N GLN A 245 23.98 2.69 -13.31
CA GLN A 245 24.55 3.97 -13.72
C GLN A 245 24.98 3.98 -15.19
N THR A 246 24.96 2.81 -15.85
CA THR A 246 25.53 2.64 -17.19
C THR A 246 24.52 2.79 -18.31
N PHE A 247 23.34 2.17 -18.20
CA PHE A 247 22.33 2.21 -19.27
C PHE A 247 21.53 3.52 -19.26
N ASN A 248 20.94 3.87 -20.41
CA ASN A 248 20.16 5.10 -20.54
C ASN A 248 18.88 5.03 -19.71
N TYR A 249 18.71 5.97 -18.78
CA TYR A 249 17.50 6.15 -17.98
C TYR A 249 16.92 7.54 -18.23
N VAL A 250 15.61 7.59 -18.48
CA VAL A 250 14.86 8.83 -18.60
C VAL A 250 13.91 8.95 -17.41
N GLU A 251 14.12 10.00 -16.61
CA GLU A 251 13.25 10.36 -15.49
C GLU A 251 12.01 11.08 -16.02
N CYS A 252 10.86 10.40 -16.00
CA CYS A 252 9.60 10.92 -16.52
C CYS A 252 8.85 11.80 -15.51
N ALA A 253 9.29 11.83 -14.25
CA ALA A 253 8.77 12.71 -13.24
C ALA A 253 9.12 14.18 -13.46
N GLU A 254 8.21 15.10 -13.19
CA GLU A 254 8.55 16.54 -13.18
C GLU A 254 9.38 16.95 -11.94
N ASP A 255 9.18 16.28 -10.81
CA ASP A 255 9.82 16.58 -9.53
C ASP A 255 11.03 15.69 -9.23
N GLY A 256 11.43 14.83 -10.17
CA GLY A 256 12.61 13.97 -10.06
C GLY A 256 13.93 14.70 -10.30
N GLN A 257 15.05 14.00 -10.13
CA GLN A 257 16.37 14.52 -10.49
C GLN A 257 16.58 14.47 -12.01
N ASN A 258 17.04 15.58 -12.59
CA ASN A 258 17.21 15.76 -14.04
C ASN A 258 15.99 15.29 -14.87
N PRO A 259 14.80 15.87 -14.57
CA PRO A 259 13.54 15.40 -15.12
C PRO A 259 13.45 15.67 -16.62
N GLN A 260 12.96 14.69 -17.38
CA GLN A 260 12.74 14.75 -18.83
C GLN A 260 11.32 14.26 -19.22
N PRO A 261 10.25 14.79 -18.60
CA PRO A 261 8.87 14.35 -18.80
C PRO A 261 8.40 14.48 -20.26
N ASP A 262 8.91 15.48 -20.99
CA ASP A 262 8.52 15.72 -22.38
C ASP A 262 9.00 14.61 -23.32
N LEU A 263 10.14 13.98 -23.04
CA LEU A 263 10.60 12.81 -23.78
C LEU A 263 9.66 11.61 -23.60
N CYS A 264 9.09 11.47 -22.40
CA CYS A 264 8.15 10.40 -22.09
C CYS A 264 6.79 10.68 -22.74
N ARG A 265 6.28 11.92 -22.64
CA ARG A 265 5.00 12.34 -23.25
C ARG A 265 5.00 12.29 -24.78
N ALA A 266 6.17 12.44 -25.40
CA ALA A 266 6.32 12.33 -26.85
C ALA A 266 6.12 10.90 -27.39
N LYS A 267 6.10 9.87 -26.51
CA LYS A 267 6.03 8.46 -26.90
C LYS A 267 4.73 7.83 -26.39
N PRO A 268 3.71 7.65 -27.26
CA PRO A 268 2.40 7.14 -26.85
C PRO A 268 2.41 5.69 -26.32
N GLU A 269 3.46 4.92 -26.63
CA GLU A 269 3.67 3.56 -26.16
C GLU A 269 3.99 3.50 -24.65
N ILE A 270 4.49 4.60 -24.08
CA ILE A 270 4.78 4.72 -22.65
C ILE A 270 3.46 4.99 -21.90
N THR A 271 2.79 3.90 -21.52
CA THR A 271 1.52 3.93 -20.79
C THR A 271 1.67 3.67 -19.29
N GLY A 272 2.89 3.34 -18.84
CA GLY A 272 3.23 3.06 -17.45
C GLY A 272 4.74 2.85 -17.27
N PHE A 273 5.17 2.70 -16.02
CA PHE A 273 6.58 2.60 -15.66
C PHE A 273 6.92 1.29 -14.91
N PRO A 274 8.11 0.71 -15.11
CA PRO A 274 9.09 1.10 -16.13
C PRO A 274 8.59 0.68 -17.52
N THR A 275 9.10 1.32 -18.56
CA THR A 275 8.98 0.86 -19.94
C THR A 275 10.36 0.88 -20.58
N TRP A 276 10.76 -0.22 -21.19
CA TRP A 276 12.00 -0.32 -21.95
C TRP A 276 11.74 -0.05 -23.43
N GLU A 277 12.56 0.78 -24.05
CA GLU A 277 12.67 0.88 -25.50
C GLU A 277 13.97 0.21 -25.94
N ILE A 278 13.85 -0.83 -26.76
CA ILE A 278 14.98 -1.60 -27.28
C ILE A 278 14.74 -1.82 -28.77
N ASN A 279 15.68 -1.38 -29.61
CA ASN A 279 15.58 -1.51 -31.07
C ASN A 279 14.28 -0.94 -31.68
N GLY A 280 13.69 0.09 -31.06
CA GLY A 280 12.45 0.72 -31.49
C GLY A 280 11.15 0.02 -31.05
N GLU A 281 11.25 -1.09 -30.31
CA GLU A 281 10.11 -1.73 -29.67
C GLU A 281 10.01 -1.37 -28.19
N PHE A 282 8.78 -1.35 -27.65
CA PHE A 282 8.48 -0.96 -26.28
C PHE A 282 8.00 -2.14 -25.44
N TYR A 283 8.61 -2.33 -24.27
CA TYR A 283 8.32 -3.41 -23.35
C TYR A 283 7.96 -2.83 -21.97
N SER A 284 6.67 -2.87 -21.64
CA SER A 284 6.14 -2.33 -20.39
C SER A 284 6.36 -3.31 -19.22
N GLY A 285 6.57 -2.74 -18.03
CA GLY A 285 6.80 -3.45 -16.78
C GLY A 285 8.24 -3.92 -16.59
N THR A 286 8.51 -4.42 -15.39
CA THR A 286 9.83 -4.97 -15.03
C THR A 286 10.15 -6.20 -15.90
N GLN A 287 11.34 -6.19 -16.49
CA GLN A 287 11.89 -7.27 -17.31
C GLN A 287 13.00 -7.99 -16.55
N SER A 288 13.03 -9.32 -16.64
CA SER A 288 14.18 -10.10 -16.13
C SER A 288 15.44 -9.78 -16.95
N LEU A 289 16.62 -9.92 -16.34
CA LEU A 289 17.89 -9.68 -17.05
C LEU A 289 18.08 -10.63 -18.24
N ALA A 290 17.63 -11.88 -18.10
CA ALA A 290 17.63 -12.85 -19.21
C ALA A 290 16.71 -12.40 -20.37
N ARG A 291 15.55 -11.82 -20.06
CA ARG A 291 14.66 -11.29 -21.08
C ARG A 291 15.25 -10.05 -21.76
N LEU A 292 15.85 -9.14 -21.00
CA LEU A 292 16.54 -7.97 -21.57
C LEU A 292 17.71 -8.40 -22.46
N ALA A 293 18.46 -9.43 -22.06
CA ALA A 293 19.51 -10.01 -22.89
C ALA A 293 18.97 -10.57 -24.22
N GLU A 294 17.87 -11.32 -24.17
CA GLU A 294 17.21 -11.85 -25.37
C GLU A 294 16.72 -10.73 -26.30
N LEU A 295 16.00 -9.76 -25.76
CA LEU A 295 15.42 -8.63 -26.51
C LEU A 295 16.48 -7.73 -27.16
N SER A 296 17.63 -7.58 -26.50
CA SER A 296 18.74 -6.75 -26.97
C SER A 296 19.73 -7.49 -27.88
N GLY A 297 19.56 -8.81 -28.10
CA GLY A 297 20.51 -9.62 -28.85
C GLY A 297 21.87 -9.78 -28.15
N TYR A 298 21.90 -9.67 -26.82
CA TYR A 298 23.12 -9.80 -26.03
C TYR A 298 23.67 -11.23 -26.06
N THR A 299 24.98 -11.36 -26.28
CA THR A 299 25.68 -12.66 -26.41
C THR A 299 26.73 -12.90 -25.32
N GLY A 300 26.82 -12.00 -24.33
CA GLY A 300 27.77 -12.11 -23.23
C GLY A 300 27.30 -13.02 -22.09
N PRO A 301 27.99 -12.98 -20.93
CA PRO A 301 27.65 -13.80 -19.77
C PRO A 301 26.23 -13.54 -19.26
N THR A 302 25.45 -14.61 -19.06
CA THR A 302 24.06 -14.58 -18.55
C THR A 302 23.91 -15.22 -17.16
N ASN A 303 25.04 -15.46 -16.47
CA ASN A 303 25.09 -15.96 -15.10
C ASN A 303 24.81 -14.83 -14.10
N PHE A 304 23.64 -14.21 -14.23
CA PHE A 304 23.21 -13.11 -13.39
C PHE A 304 23.09 -13.55 -11.92
N GLN A 305 23.54 -12.70 -11.02
CA GLN A 305 23.48 -12.88 -9.57
C GLN A 305 22.09 -12.50 -9.06
N ARG A 306 21.12 -13.40 -9.29
CA ARG A 306 19.84 -13.61 -8.58
C ARG A 306 18.76 -14.09 -9.56
#